data_AF-A0A9D6PT63-F1
#
_entry.id   AF-A0A9D6PT63-F1
#
_cell.length_a   1.000
_cell.length_b   1.000
_cell.length_c   1.000
_cell.angle_alpha   90.00
_cell.angle_beta   90.00
_cell.angle_gamma   90.00
#
_symmetry.space_group_name_H-M   'P 1'
#
loop_
_entity.id
_entity.type
_entity.pdbx_description
1 polymer ?
#
loop_
_entity_poly.entity_id
_entity_poly.type
_entity_poly.pdbx_seq_one_letter_code
_entity_poly.pdbx_strand_id
1 'polypeptide(L)'
;FWVLLLLLVRALLSQMDVPTRSAFVMAVVTPPERAAAASFTSVPRSLASAISPSIGGAMFAAGYLAMPLVLCGVLKIAYDLAIWKEFRAHEKAGK
;
A
#
# COMPACT_ATOMS: atom_id res chain seq x y z
N PHE A 1 -29.30 -3.11 9.33
CA PHE A 1 -29.29 -3.57 7.93
C PHE A 1 -28.58 -2.58 7.00
N TRP A 2 -28.99 -1.30 6.96
CA TRP A 2 -28.36 -0.29 6.09
C TRP A 2 -26.86 -0.08 6.29
N VAL A 3 -26.39 -0.07 7.54
CA VAL A 3 -24.94 0.05 7.84
C VAL A 3 -24.13 -1.09 7.21
N LEU A 4 -24.62 -2.33 7.29
CA LEU A 4 -23.95 -3.47 6.68
C LEU A 4 -23.89 -3.34 5.16
N LEU A 5 -25.00 -2.89 4.54
CA LEU A 5 -25.06 -2.69 3.10
C LEU A 5 -24.11 -1.57 2.64
N LEU A 6 -24.05 -0.45 3.36
CA LEU A 6 -23.10 0.64 3.11
C LEU A 6 -21.64 0.19 3.29
N LEU A 7 -21.35 -0.61 4.33
CA LEU A 7 -20.01 -1.17 4.55
C LEU A 7 -19.62 -2.15 3.45
N LEU A 8 -20.57 -2.97 2.95
CA LEU A 8 -20.35 -3.89 1.84
C LEU A 8 -20.02 -3.13 0.55
N VAL A 9 -20.83 -2.12 0.22
CA VAL A 9 -20.61 -1.26 -0.96
C VAL A 9 -19.24 -0.58 -0.86
N ARG A 10 -18.90 0.00 0.29
CA ARG A 10 -17.58 0.61 0.52
C ARG A 10 -16.44 -0.40 0.33
N ALA A 11 -16.59 -1.61 0.86
CA ALA A 11 -15.59 -2.66 0.75
C ALA A 11 -15.38 -3.09 -0.71
N LEU A 12 -16.47 -3.20 -1.49
CA LEU A 12 -16.41 -3.50 -2.92
C LEU A 12 -15.67 -2.40 -3.68
N LEU A 13 -16.06 -1.15 -3.50
CA LEU A 13 -15.43 0.00 -4.19
C LEU A 13 -13.95 0.12 -3.83
N SER A 14 -13.61 -0.04 -2.55
CA SER A 14 -12.22 0.07 -2.07
C SER A 14 -11.30 -1.03 -2.60
N GLN A 15 -11.84 -2.15 -3.07
CA GLN A 15 -11.07 -3.29 -3.56
C GLN A 15 -10.93 -3.32 -5.09
N MET A 16 -11.59 -2.44 -5.85
CA MET A 16 -11.58 -2.50 -7.34
C MET A 16 -10.22 -2.19 -7.97
N ASP A 17 -9.40 -1.36 -7.33
CA ASP A 17 -8.09 -0.93 -7.87
C ASP A 17 -7.00 -2.00 -7.73
N VAL A 18 -7.17 -2.92 -6.78
CA VAL A 18 -6.20 -3.98 -6.49
C VAL A 18 -6.16 -5.07 -7.58
N PRO A 19 -7.29 -5.71 -7.97
CA PRO A 19 -7.30 -6.76 -8.99
C PRO A 19 -7.01 -6.22 -10.38
N THR A 20 -7.43 -4.99 -10.71
CA THR A 20 -7.14 -4.34 -11.99
C THR A 20 -5.65 -4.09 -12.17
N ARG A 21 -4.97 -3.52 -11.17
CA ARG A 21 -3.51 -3.35 -11.19
C ARG A 21 -2.78 -4.69 -11.30
N SER A 22 -3.23 -5.71 -10.57
CA SER A 22 -2.64 -7.05 -10.63
C SER A 22 -2.78 -7.66 -12.03
N ALA A 23 -3.98 -7.60 -12.62
CA ALA A 23 -4.25 -8.10 -13.97
C ALA A 23 -3.42 -7.37 -15.02
N PHE A 24 -3.25 -6.06 -14.90
CA PHE A 24 -2.40 -5.27 -15.79
C PHE A 24 -0.93 -5.75 -15.73
N VAL A 25 -0.36 -5.94 -14.54
CA VAL A 25 1.02 -6.45 -14.40
C VAL A 25 1.17 -7.82 -15.08
N MET A 26 0.20 -8.73 -14.89
CA MET A 26 0.25 -10.06 -15.51
C MET A 26 0.08 -10.04 -17.04
N ALA A 27 -0.56 -9.01 -17.58
CA ALA A 27 -0.72 -8.81 -19.01
C ALA A 27 0.56 -8.27 -19.68
N VAL A 28 1.34 -7.44 -18.98
CA VAL A 28 2.55 -6.80 -19.54
C VAL A 28 3.84 -7.59 -19.34
N VAL A 29 3.86 -8.56 -18.41
CA VAL A 29 5.03 -9.42 -18.16
C VAL A 29 4.94 -10.74 -18.92
N THR A 30 6.08 -11.29 -19.33
CA THR A 30 6.11 -12.56 -20.06
C THR A 30 5.64 -13.71 -19.15
N PRO A 31 5.03 -14.79 -19.70
CA PRO A 31 4.57 -15.93 -18.91
C PRO A 31 5.58 -16.49 -17.88
N PRO A 32 6.88 -16.67 -18.20
CA PRO A 32 7.86 -17.16 -17.22
C PRO A 32 8.17 -16.15 -16.10
N GLU A 33 8.00 -14.84 -16.33
CA GLU A 33 8.33 -13.78 -15.36
C GLU A 33 7.17 -13.44 -14.41
N ARG A 34 5.95 -13.90 -14.70
CA ARG A 34 4.74 -13.61 -13.90
C ARG A 34 4.91 -13.93 -12.42
N ALA A 35 5.51 -15.07 -12.09
CA ALA A 35 5.74 -15.47 -10.71
C ALA A 35 6.71 -14.51 -9.98
N ALA A 36 7.76 -14.06 -10.67
CA ALA A 36 8.70 -13.08 -10.14
C ALA A 36 8.01 -11.72 -9.94
N ALA A 37 7.30 -11.22 -10.96
CA ALA A 37 6.58 -9.95 -10.90
C ALA A 37 5.49 -9.92 -9.81
N ALA A 38 4.74 -11.02 -9.66
CA ALA A 38 3.77 -11.17 -8.57
C ALA A 38 4.44 -11.14 -7.20
N SER A 39 5.60 -11.78 -7.05
CA SER A 39 6.38 -11.77 -5.80
C SER A 39 6.92 -10.38 -5.48
N PHE A 40 7.51 -9.67 -6.45
CA PHE A 40 8.02 -8.31 -6.26
C PHE A 40 6.96 -7.31 -5.80
N THR A 41 5.71 -7.48 -6.23
CA THR A 41 4.61 -6.58 -5.84
C THR A 41 3.89 -7.00 -4.57
N SER A 42 3.96 -8.27 -4.18
CA SER A 42 3.25 -8.80 -3.00
C SER A 42 4.12 -8.87 -1.75
N VAL A 43 5.40 -9.22 -1.86
CA VAL A 43 6.29 -9.44 -0.70
C VAL A 43 6.41 -8.20 0.18
N PRO A 44 6.73 -6.99 -0.33
CA PRO A 44 6.83 -5.81 0.51
C PRO A 44 5.51 -5.46 1.20
N ARG A 45 4.39 -5.65 0.49
CA ARG A 45 3.04 -5.43 1.04
C ARG A 45 2.75 -6.40 2.18
N SER A 46 3.00 -7.68 1.97
CA SER A 46 2.76 -8.72 2.98
C SER A 46 3.64 -8.53 4.20
N LEU A 47 4.91 -8.17 4.02
CA LEU A 47 5.83 -7.87 5.12
C LEU A 47 5.34 -6.69 5.95
N ALA A 48 4.95 -5.58 5.29
CA ALA A 48 4.40 -4.43 5.96
C ALA A 48 3.12 -4.79 6.73
N SER A 49 2.19 -5.54 6.13
CA SER A 49 0.96 -6.00 6.77
C SER A 49 1.20 -6.95 7.95
N ALA A 50 2.26 -7.75 7.92
CA ALA A 50 2.61 -8.67 9.00
C ALA A 50 3.24 -7.95 10.20
N ILE A 51 4.08 -6.94 9.97
CA ILE A 51 4.80 -6.23 11.04
C ILE A 51 3.93 -5.14 11.68
N SER A 52 3.07 -4.48 10.90
CA SER A 52 2.29 -3.31 11.36
C SER A 52 1.44 -3.58 12.62
N PRO A 53 0.72 -4.72 12.75
CA PRO A 53 -0.07 -5.02 13.96
C PRO A 53 0.78 -5.15 15.22
N SER A 54 1.98 -5.73 15.13
CA SER A 54 2.89 -5.88 16.27
C SER A 54 3.39 -4.52 16.76
N ILE A 55 3.74 -3.62 15.84
CA ILE A 55 4.15 -2.24 16.17
C ILE A 55 2.97 -1.49 16.80
N GLY A 56 1.79 -1.51 16.17
CA GLY A 56 0.61 -0.83 16.69
C GLY A 56 0.17 -1.37 18.05
N GLY A 57 0.17 -2.69 18.22
CA GLY A 57 -0.14 -3.35 19.48
C GLY A 57 0.82 -2.99 20.60
N ALA A 58 2.14 -2.96 20.32
CA ALA A 58 3.13 -2.53 21.30
C ALA A 58 2.95 -1.07 21.73
N MET A 59 2.61 -0.17 20.79
CA MET A 59 2.32 1.24 21.09
C MET A 59 1.07 1.39 21.96
N PHE A 60 0.01 0.64 21.67
CA PHE A 60 -1.20 0.64 22.48
C PHE A 60 -0.95 0.08 23.89
N ALA A 61 -0.18 -1.01 24.02
CA ALA A 61 0.20 -1.57 25.32
C ALA A 61 1.02 -0.59 26.16
N ALA A 62 1.83 0.27 25.53
CA ALA A 62 2.57 1.34 26.17
C ALA A 62 1.74 2.60 26.48
N GLY A 63 0.43 2.61 26.18
CA GLY A 63 -0.49 3.72 26.45
C GLY A 63 -0.51 4.83 25.39
N TYR A 64 0.23 4.66 24.27
CA TYR A 64 0.30 5.67 23.22
C TYR A 64 -0.81 5.49 22.16
N LEU A 65 -2.02 5.93 22.49
CA LEU A 65 -3.20 5.75 21.63
C LEU A 65 -3.12 6.49 20.29
N ALA A 66 -2.51 7.68 20.24
CA ALA A 66 -2.40 8.49 19.02
C ALA A 66 -1.16 8.15 18.18
N MET A 67 -0.16 7.48 18.75
CA MET A 67 1.12 7.27 18.08
C MET A 67 1.04 6.45 16.78
N PRO A 68 0.22 5.38 16.66
CA PRO A 68 0.08 4.66 15.40
C PRO A 68 -0.41 5.56 14.26
N LEU A 69 -1.31 6.50 14.56
CA LEU A 69 -1.84 7.45 13.57
C LEU A 69 -0.76 8.44 13.12
N VAL A 70 -0.01 9.00 14.08
CA VAL A 70 1.09 9.94 13.78
C VAL A 70 2.18 9.23 12.97
N LEU A 71 2.60 8.04 13.39
CA LEU A 71 3.63 7.26 12.70
C LEU A 71 3.20 6.91 11.27
N CYS A 72 1.96 6.46 11.09
CA CYS A 72 1.41 6.16 9.76
C CYS A 72 1.36 7.42 8.87
N GLY A 73 0.92 8.56 9.42
CA GLY A 73 0.89 9.84 8.69
C GLY A 73 2.28 10.31 8.26
N VAL A 74 3.27 10.26 9.17
CA VAL A 74 4.66 10.61 8.86
C VAL A 74 5.24 9.71 7.77
N LEU A 75 5.00 8.40 7.86
CA LEU A 75 5.43 7.43 6.84
C LEU A 75 4.81 7.74 5.47
N LYS A 76 3.52 8.09 5.42
CA LYS A 76 2.84 8.43 4.16
C LYS A 76 3.42 9.70 3.54
N ILE A 77 3.64 10.74 4.33
CA ILE A 77 4.24 12.00 3.87
C ILE A 77 5.66 11.73 3.32
N ALA A 78 6.47 10.97 4.04
CA ALA A 78 7.82 10.61 3.59
C ALA A 78 7.80 9.86 2.25
N TYR A 79 6.87 8.92 2.06
CA TYR A 79 6.68 8.21 0.80
C TYR A 79 6.27 9.14 -0.35
N ASP A 80 5.33 10.05 -0.13
CA ASP A 80 4.88 11.00 -1.15
C ASP A 80 5.99 11.97 -1.55
N LEU A 81 6.80 12.41 -0.59
CA LEU A 81 7.99 13.23 -0.85
C LEU A 81 9.07 12.45 -1.63
N ALA A 82 9.26 11.16 -1.34
CA ALA A 82 10.19 10.32 -2.08
C ALA A 82 9.75 10.17 -3.55
N ILE A 83 8.48 9.83 -3.78
CA ILE A 83 7.90 9.78 -5.14
C ILE A 83 8.06 11.11 -5.86
N TRP A 84 7.74 12.23 -5.19
CA TRP A 84 7.85 13.55 -5.78
C TRP A 84 9.29 13.87 -6.20
N LYS A 85 10.28 13.50 -5.38
CA LYS A 85 11.70 13.67 -5.72
C LYS A 85 12.09 12.85 -6.95
N GLU A 86 11.69 11.58 -7.03
CA GLU A 86 11.99 10.71 -8.17
C GLU A 86 11.36 11.27 -9.47
N PHE A 87 10.07 11.61 -9.46
CA PHE A 87 9.43 12.21 -10.63
C PHE A 87 10.08 13.54 -11.04
N ARG A 88 10.45 14.38 -10.07
CA ARG A 88 11.15 15.65 -10.35
C ARG A 88 12.55 15.42 -10.95
N ALA A 89 13.24 14.37 -10.54
CA ALA A 89 14.55 14.01 -11.09
C ALA A 89 14.41 13.55 -12.57
N HIS A 90 13.42 12.71 -12.87
CA HIS A 90 13.13 12.28 -14.24
C HIS A 90 12.70 13.44 -15.16
N GLU A 91 11.92 14.41 -14.67
CA GLU A 91 11.55 15.61 -15.44
C GLU A 91 12.78 16.44 -15.84
N LYS A 92 13.78 16.55 -14.94
CA LYS A 92 15.01 17.30 -15.22
C LYS A 92 15.96 16.57 -16.16
N ALA A 93 15.96 15.24 -16.17
CA ALA A 93 16.80 14.43 -17.06
C ALA A 93 16.27 14.36 -18.51
N GLY A 94 15.00 14.72 -18.73
CA GLY A 94 14.37 14.78 -20.04
C GLY A 94 14.39 16.16 -20.72
N LYS A 95 15.00 17.17 -20.07
CA LYS A 95 15.30 18.49 -20.64
C LYS A 95 16.80 18.59 -20.90
#